data_AF-A0A7R7ASU0-F1
#
_entry.id   AF-A0A7R7ASU0-F1
#
_cell.length_a   1.000
_cell.length_b   1.000
_cell.length_c   1.000
_cell.angle_alpha   90.00
_cell.angle_beta   90.00
_cell.angle_gamma   90.00
#
_symmetry.space_group_name_H-M   'P 1'
#
loop_
_entity.id
_entity.type
_entity.pdbx_description
1 polymer ?
#
loop_
_entity_poly.entity_id
_entity_poly.type
_entity_poly.pdbx_seq_one_letter_code
_entity_poly.pdbx_strand_id
1 'polypeptide(L)' 'MARSKPSQQLSQAEIDRFVAAAEGLHKAIVKPFISPHCDHYRATRTLHEVLLNAVREVIGKEVEFIHWNTTGPVRPTVE' A
#
# COMPACT_ATOMS: atom_id res chain seq x y z
N MET A 1 19.34 -30.48 6.46
CA MET A 1 18.97 -29.40 5.51
C MET A 1 19.40 -28.09 6.14
N ALA A 2 20.26 -27.31 5.47
CA ALA A 2 20.92 -26.16 6.08
C ALA A 2 19.92 -25.04 6.44
N ARG A 3 20.11 -24.52 7.66
CA ARG A 3 19.35 -23.47 8.34
C ARG A 3 19.36 -22.17 7.53
N SER A 4 18.23 -21.79 6.92
CA SER A 4 18.04 -20.45 6.39
C SER A 4 17.96 -19.47 7.56
N LYS A 5 18.90 -18.51 7.60
CA LYS A 5 18.96 -17.41 8.58
C LYS A 5 17.59 -16.75 8.74
N PRO A 6 17.21 -16.24 9.93
CA PRO A 6 16.04 -15.38 10.04
C PRO A 6 16.20 -14.27 8.98
N SER A 7 15.22 -14.21 8.09
CA SER A 7 15.02 -13.22 7.03
C SER A 7 15.82 -11.95 7.29
N GLN A 8 16.75 -11.59 6.39
CA GLN A 8 17.46 -10.31 6.41
C GLN A 8 16.43 -9.21 6.71
N GLN A 9 16.49 -8.65 7.92
CA GLN A 9 15.71 -7.48 8.25
C GLN A 9 16.19 -6.38 7.31
N LEU A 10 15.26 -5.84 6.50
CA LEU A 10 15.55 -4.74 5.60
C LEU A 10 16.15 -3.59 6.41
N SER A 11 17.22 -3.00 5.89
CA SER A 11 17.76 -1.78 6.45
C SER A 11 16.73 -0.64 6.32
N GLN A 12 16.81 0.36 7.20
CA GLN A 12 15.89 1.51 7.15
C GLN A 12 15.89 2.19 5.77
N ALA A 13 17.05 2.28 5.13
CA ALA A 13 17.18 2.85 3.78
C ALA A 13 16.46 2.03 2.70
N GLU A 14 16.37 0.71 2.85
CA GLU A 14 15.61 -0.15 1.93
C GLU A 14 14.12 -0.02 2.16
N ILE A 15 13.69 0.10 3.42
CA ILE A 15 12.31 0.37 3.79
C ILE A 15 11.88 1.71 3.19
N ASP A 16 12.64 2.77 3.38
CA ASP A 16 12.30 4.12 2.88
C ASP A 16 12.18 4.14 1.35
N ARG A 17 13.09 3.47 0.63
CA ARG A 17 13.01 3.32 -0.83
C ARG A 17 11.77 2.55 -1.26
N PHE A 18 11.45 1.48 -0.54
CA PHE A 18 10.26 0.69 -0.80
C PHE A 18 8.98 1.51 -0.59
N VAL A 19 8.89 2.28 0.50
CA VAL A 19 7.74 3.17 0.78
C VAL A 19 7.59 4.21 -0.32
N ALA A 20 8.67 4.86 -0.74
CA ALA A 20 8.63 5.85 -1.82
C ALA A 20 8.15 5.25 -3.15
N ALA A 21 8.60 4.03 -3.48
CA ALA A 21 8.14 3.31 -4.66
C ALA A 21 6.66 2.91 -4.57
N ALA A 22 6.22 2.43 -3.40
CA ALA A 22 4.84 2.07 -3.14
C ALA A 22 3.91 3.30 -3.25
N GLU A 23 4.33 4.46 -2.74
CA GLU A 23 3.59 5.71 -2.87
C GLU A 23 3.45 6.13 -4.35
N GLY A 24 4.52 6.00 -5.14
CA GLY A 24 4.49 6.26 -6.58
C GLY A 24 3.52 5.34 -7.32
N LEU A 25 3.53 4.05 -7.00
CA LEU A 25 2.61 3.07 -7.57
C LEU A 25 1.15 3.33 -7.15
N HIS A 26 0.92 3.66 -5.88
CA HIS A 26 -0.40 4.10 -5.40
C HIS A 26 -0.92 5.26 -6.25
N LYS A 27 -0.15 6.34 -6.41
CA LYS A 27 -0.52 7.49 -7.26
C LYS A 27 -0.87 7.07 -8.69
N ALA A 28 -0.13 6.13 -9.27
CA ALA A 28 -0.38 5.62 -10.61
C ALA A 28 -1.69 4.80 -10.72
N ILE A 29 -2.08 4.09 -9.66
CA ILE A 29 -3.33 3.34 -9.58
C ILE A 29 -4.53 4.28 -9.41
N VAL A 30 -4.36 5.35 -8.64
CA VAL A 30 -5.47 6.20 -8.21
C VAL A 30 -5.78 7.40 -9.09
N LYS A 31 -4.79 7.88 -9.83
CA LYS A 31 -4.89 9.05 -10.71
C LYS A 31 -5.71 8.84 -11.99
N PRO A 32 -5.75 7.65 -12.61
CA PRO A 32 -6.58 7.41 -13.78
C PRO A 32 -8.06 7.66 -13.47
N PHE A 33 -8.73 8.49 -14.28
CA PHE A 33 -10.19 8.66 -14.23
C PHE A 33 -10.90 7.46 -14.87
N ILE A 34 -10.81 6.31 -14.20
CA ILE A 34 -11.42 5.07 -14.65
C ILE A 34 -12.79 4.95 -13.99
N SER A 35 -13.81 4.57 -14.77
CA SER A 35 -15.15 4.32 -14.26
C SER A 35 -15.12 3.26 -13.14
N PRO A 36 -15.72 3.50 -11.96
CA PRO A 36 -15.80 2.54 -10.86
C PRO A 36 -16.48 1.21 -11.22
N HIS A 37 -17.21 1.19 -12.33
CA HIS A 37 -18.00 0.05 -12.77
C HIS A 37 -17.30 -0.83 -13.80
N CYS A 38 -16.13 -0.46 -14.31
CA CYS A 38 -15.44 -1.24 -15.33
C CYS A 38 -14.41 -2.22 -14.73
N ASP A 39 -14.07 -3.25 -15.50
CA ASP A 39 -13.13 -4.29 -15.06
C ASP A 39 -11.72 -3.73 -14.80
N HIS A 40 -11.32 -2.69 -15.52
CA HIS A 40 -10.05 -1.99 -15.27
C HIS A 40 -9.98 -1.43 -13.85
N TYR A 41 -11.07 -0.81 -13.35
CA TYR A 41 -11.14 -0.32 -11.98
C TYR A 41 -11.11 -1.45 -10.95
N ARG A 42 -11.77 -2.57 -11.22
CA ARG A 42 -11.74 -3.75 -10.33
C ARG A 42 -10.33 -4.33 -10.23
N ALA A 43 -9.63 -4.43 -11.36
CA ALA A 43 -8.26 -4.91 -11.41
C ALA A 43 -7.30 -3.98 -10.66
N THR A 44 -7.39 -2.67 -10.87
CA THR A 44 -6.55 -1.69 -10.17
C THR A 44 -6.84 -1.61 -8.68
N ARG A 45 -8.10 -1.77 -8.28
CA ARG A 45 -8.48 -1.88 -6.86
C ARG A 45 -7.87 -3.12 -6.19
N THR A 46 -7.93 -4.27 -6.85
CA THR A 46 -7.32 -5.51 -6.32
C THR A 46 -5.80 -5.35 -6.17
N LEU A 47 -5.13 -4.78 -7.18
CA LEU A 47 -3.71 -4.47 -7.12
C LEU A 47 -3.39 -3.51 -5.96
N HIS A 48 -4.23 -2.50 -5.74
CA HIS A 48 -4.07 -1.58 -4.63
C HIS A 48 -4.14 -2.29 -3.28
N GLU A 49 -5.16 -3.13 -3.05
CA GLU A 49 -5.32 -3.88 -1.80
C GLU A 49 -4.12 -4.80 -1.51
N VAL A 50 -3.56 -5.45 -2.53
CA VAL A 50 -2.33 -6.25 -2.39
C VAL A 50 -1.13 -5.39 -2.02
N LEU A 51 -0.97 -4.23 -2.65
CA LEU A 51 0.10 -3.28 -2.33
C LEU A 51 0.02 -2.83 -0.86
N LEU A 52 -1.18 -2.49 -0.38
CA LEU A 52 -1.40 -2.08 1.01
C LEU A 52 -0.98 -3.16 2.01
N ASN A 53 -1.38 -4.42 1.75
CA ASN A 53 -1.02 -5.54 2.61
C ASN A 53 0.51 -5.77 2.63
N ALA A 54 1.16 -5.74 1.45
CA ALA A 54 2.60 -5.90 1.35
C ALA A 54 3.34 -4.80 2.13
N VAL A 55 2.88 -3.55 2.03
CA VAL A 55 3.48 -2.43 2.76
C VAL A 55 3.33 -2.58 4.27
N ARG A 56 2.16 -3.04 4.74
CA ARG A 56 1.93 -3.33 6.15
C ARG A 56 2.83 -4.44 6.67
N GLU A 57 3.06 -5.49 5.89
CA GLU A 57 3.94 -6.61 6.26
C GLU A 57 5.42 -6.18 6.31
N VAL A 58 5.85 -5.32 5.40
CA VAL A 58 7.24 -4.85 5.33
C VAL A 58 7.56 -3.85 6.45
N ILE A 59 6.67 -2.89 6.72
CA ILE A 59 6.91 -1.83 7.71
C ILE A 59 6.47 -2.25 9.11
N GLY A 60 5.54 -3.21 9.21
CA GLY A 60 4.88 -3.58 10.46
C GLY A 60 3.93 -2.50 10.99
N LYS A 61 3.62 -1.47 10.18
CA LYS A 61 2.74 -0.34 10.51
C LYS A 61 1.90 0.06 9.30
N GLU A 62 0.78 0.70 9.57
CA GLU A 62 -0.05 1.34 8.54
C GLU A 62 0.60 2.67 8.10
N VAL A 63 0.68 2.94 6.80
CA VAL A 63 1.21 4.21 6.25
C VAL A 63 0.08 5.15 5.82
N GLU A 64 0.31 6.47 5.83
CA GLU A 64 -0.77 7.45 5.66
C GLU A 64 -1.45 7.42 4.27
N PHE A 65 -0.73 7.04 3.21
CA PHE A 65 -1.32 6.89 1.88
C PHE A 65 -2.18 5.62 1.73
N ILE A 66 -2.31 4.79 2.78
CA ILE A 66 -3.27 3.67 2.88
C ILE A 66 -4.71 4.17 3.02
N HIS A 67 -4.90 5.44 3.40
CA HIS A 67 -6.21 6.10 3.46
C HIS A 67 -6.73 6.42 2.05
N TRP A 68 -6.90 5.38 1.23
CA TRP A 68 -7.63 5.50 -0.03
C TRP A 68 -9.04 5.98 0.29
N ASN A 69 -9.35 7.17 -0.20
CA ASN A 69 -10.58 7.90 0.00
C ASN A 69 -11.72 7.26 -0.81
N THR A 70 -11.94 5.96 -0.68
CA THR A 70 -13.28 5.39 -0.87
C THR A 70 -14.11 5.88 0.29
N THR A 71 -14.86 6.97 0.09
CA THR A 71 -16.11 7.34 0.80
C THR A 71 -16.47 6.43 1.97
N GLY A 72 -15.67 6.51 3.02
CA GLY A 72 -15.81 5.80 4.28
C GLY A 72 -15.79 6.88 5.35
N PRO A 73 -16.56 6.74 6.43
CA PRO A 73 -16.77 7.82 7.38
C PRO A 73 -15.41 8.30 7.90
N VAL A 74 -15.13 9.59 7.67
CA VAL A 74 -14.01 10.31 8.27
C VAL A 74 -14.10 10.04 9.77
N ARG A 75 -13.11 9.35 10.33
CA ARG A 75 -13.02 9.20 11.78
C ARG A 75 -12.94 10.63 12.35
N PRO A 76 -13.86 11.04 13.25
CA PRO A 76 -13.77 12.35 13.84
C PRO A 76 -12.44 12.43 14.60
N THR A 77 -11.67 13.48 14.32
CA THR A 77 -10.52 13.86 15.12
C THR A 77 -11.02 14.08 16.53
N VAL A 78 -10.63 13.21 17.46
CA VAL A 78 -10.82 13.48 18.90
C VAL A 78 -9.74 14.48 19.27
N GLU A 79 -10.15 15.74 19.48
CA GLU A 79 -9.41 16.71 20.31
C GLU A 79 -9.54 16.33 21.79
#